data_AF-A0A1W9RCN7-F1
#
_entry.id   AF-A0A1W9RCN7-F1
#
_cell.length_a   1.000
_cell.length_b   1.000
_cell.length_c   1.000
_cell.angle_alpha   90.00
_cell.angle_beta   90.00
_cell.angle_gamma   90.00
#
_symmetry.space_group_name_H-M   'P 1'
#
loop_
_entity.id
_entity.type
_entity.pdbx_description
1 polymer ?
#
loop_
_entity_poly.entity_id
_entity_poly.type
_entity_poly.pdbx_seq_one_letter_code
_entity_poly.pdbx_strand_id
1 'polypeptide(L)' 'MILINYIKPFITINSDSLISGKLEIFDMGDNIIKSMDFENSIFLSTKVFVKQESSIRVVLFTEKQRHQKVLSI' A
#
# COMPACT_ATOMS: atom_id res chain seq x y z
N MET A 1 11.75 -7.89 -2.92
CA MET A 1 10.55 -8.46 -2.24
C MET A 1 9.80 -7.30 -1.60
N ILE A 2 8.47 -7.26 -1.66
CA ILE A 2 7.67 -6.19 -1.02
C ILE A 2 6.82 -6.78 0.08
N LEU A 3 6.91 -6.23 1.29
CA LEU A 3 6.12 -6.65 2.44
C LEU A 3 5.14 -5.54 2.81
N ILE A 4 3.86 -5.89 2.94
CA ILE A 4 2.80 -4.98 3.38
C ILE A 4 2.21 -5.59 4.64
N ASN A 5 2.30 -4.90 5.78
CA ASN A 5 1.75 -5.34 7.06
C ASN A 5 0.80 -4.29 7.63
N TYR A 6 -0.19 -4.75 8.38
CA TYR A 6 -1.06 -3.88 9.17
C TYR A 6 -0.71 -3.97 10.64
N ILE A 7 -0.44 -2.81 11.25
CA ILE A 7 -0.21 -2.65 12.69
C ILE A 7 -1.10 -1.49 13.10
N LYS A 8 -2.32 -1.79 13.59
CA LYS A 8 -3.35 -0.80 13.92
C LYS A 8 -2.75 0.41 14.67
N PRO A 9 -2.99 1.66 14.22
CA PRO A 9 -3.83 2.12 13.09
C PRO A 9 -3.08 2.32 11.75
N PHE A 10 -1.91 1.72 11.57
CA PHE A 10 -1.00 1.98 10.45
C PHE A 10 -0.86 0.79 9.50
N ILE A 11 -0.58 1.11 8.24
CA ILE A 11 -0.05 0.15 7.26
C ILE A 11 1.41 0.48 7.03
N THR A 12 2.26 -0.55 7.13
CA THR A 12 3.70 -0.46 6.86
C THR A 12 4.03 -1.18 5.55
N ILE A 13 4.73 -0.49 4.65
CA ILE A 13 5.22 -1.05 3.40
C ILE A 13 6.75 -1.02 3.43
N ASN A 14 7.37 -2.17 3.21
CA ASN A 14 8.82 -2.32 3.17
C ASN A 14 9.28 -2.91 1.82
N SER A 15 10.36 -2.36 1.25
CA SER A 15 10.99 -2.88 0.03
C SER A 15 12.53 -2.84 0.14
N ASP A 16 13.17 -3.95 -0.24
CA ASP A 16 14.65 -4.08 -0.21
C ASP A 16 15.32 -3.63 -1.52
N SER A 17 14.54 -3.07 -2.45
CA SER A 17 14.98 -2.66 -3.78
C SER A 17 14.21 -1.42 -4.23
N LEU A 18 14.80 -0.65 -5.16
CA LEU A 18 14.13 0.44 -5.86
C LEU A 18 12.89 -0.08 -6.58
N ILE A 19 11.74 0.51 -6.29
CA ILE A 19 10.47 0.21 -6.94
C ILE A 19 9.80 1.48 -7.46
N SER A 20 9.11 1.34 -8.58
CA SER A 20 8.24 2.36 -9.16
C SER A 20 6.84 1.78 -9.30
N GLY A 21 5.82 2.61 -9.16
CA GLY A 21 4.43 2.21 -9.29
C GLY A 21 3.47 3.10 -8.51
N LYS A 22 2.39 2.48 -8.03
CA LYS A 22 1.25 3.20 -7.44
C LYS A 22 0.70 2.46 -6.23
N LEU A 23 0.44 3.19 -5.17
CA LEU A 23 -0.25 2.72 -3.97
C LEU A 23 -1.67 3.27 -3.95
N GLU A 24 -2.66 2.39 -3.86
CA GLU A 24 -4.07 2.76 -3.74
C GLU A 24 -4.69 2.17 -2.47
N ILE A 25 -5.52 2.97 -1.80
CA ILE A 25 -6.29 2.58 -0.61
C ILE A 25 -7.76 2.72 -0.96
N PHE A 26 -8.49 1.61 -0.82
CA PHE A 26 -9.91 1.51 -1.10
C PHE A 26 -10.72 1.41 0.20
N ASP A 27 -11.92 1.98 0.19
CA ASP A 27 -12.94 1.71 1.19
C ASP A 27 -13.70 0.40 0.88
N MET A 28 -14.68 0.07 1.72
CA MET A 28 -15.56 -1.09 1.54
C MET A 28 -16.44 -1.04 0.28
N GLY A 29 -16.63 0.14 -0.32
CA GLY A 29 -17.35 0.31 -1.58
C GLY A 29 -16.46 0.24 -2.82
N ASP A 30 -15.20 -0.19 -2.66
CA ASP A 30 -14.16 -0.19 -3.69
C ASP A 30 -13.89 1.21 -4.27
N ASN A 31 -14.16 2.27 -3.51
CA ASN A 31 -13.78 3.63 -3.89
C ASN A 31 -12.36 3.93 -3.43
N ILE A 32 -11.57 4.57 -4.29
CA ILE A 32 -10.22 5.01 -3.94
C ILE A 32 -10.33 6.19 -2.96
N ILE A 33 -9.92 5.98 -1.72
CA ILE A 33 -9.84 7.02 -0.67
C ILE A 33 -8.53 7.79 -0.78
N LYS A 34 -7.44 7.09 -1.16
CA LYS A 34 -6.11 7.69 -1.31
C LYS A 34 -5.32 6.96 -2.39
N SER A 35 -4.59 7.75 -3.17
CA SER A 35 -3.66 7.28 -4.20
C SER A 35 -2.32 8.01 -4.08
N MET A 36 -1.23 7.30 -4.34
CA MET A 36 0.12 7.86 -4.37
C MET A 36 0.95 7.12 -5.43
N ASP A 37 1.40 7.86 -6.45
CA ASP A 37 2.40 7.39 -7.39
C ASP A 37 3.81 7.57 -6.78
N PHE A 38 4.73 6.67 -7.11
CA PHE A 38 6.12 6.74 -6.67
C PHE A 38 7.05 6.20 -7.76
N GLU A 39 8.23 6.80 -7.87
CA GLU A 39 9.27 6.39 -8.82
C GLU A 39 10.59 6.16 -8.10
N ASN A 40 11.32 5.10 -8.48
CA ASN A 40 12.65 4.77 -7.96
C ASN A 40 12.77 4.95 -6.44
N SER A 41 11.76 4.47 -5.71
CA SER A 41 11.63 4.69 -4.27
C SER A 41 11.97 3.42 -3.50
N ILE A 42 12.66 3.57 -2.36
CA ILE A 42 12.88 2.52 -1.37
C ILE A 42 11.97 2.81 -0.18
N PHE A 43 11.08 1.89 0.14
CA PHE A 43 10.20 1.99 1.30
C PHE A 43 10.90 1.33 2.49
N LEU A 44 11.54 2.12 3.36
CA LEU A 44 12.22 1.59 4.55
C LEU A 44 11.26 1.44 5.74
N SER A 45 10.23 2.29 5.84
CA SER A 45 9.16 2.20 6.86
C SER A 45 8.02 3.19 6.62
N THR A 46 7.44 3.23 5.41
CA THR A 46 6.34 4.17 5.15
C THR A 46 5.09 3.76 5.90
N LYS A 47 4.62 4.64 6.79
CA LYS A 47 3.40 4.48 7.56
C LYS A 47 2.27 5.27 6.92
N VAL A 48 1.21 4.58 6.53
CA VAL A 48 -0.04 5.24 6.15
C VAL A 48 -1.02 5.11 7.31
N PHE A 49 -1.46 6.25 7.85
CA PHE A 49 -2.47 6.29 8.90
C PHE A 49 -3.86 6.08 8.32
N VAL A 50 -4.62 5.16 8.93
CA VAL A 50 -5.98 4.85 8.55
C VAL A 50 -6.87 5.13 9.76
N LYS A 51 -7.71 6.17 9.70
CA LYS A 51 -8.71 6.41 10.76
C LYS A 51 -9.66 5.21 10.83
N GLN A 52 -9.78 4.60 12.01
CA GLN A 52 -10.81 3.59 12.32
C GLN A 52 -12.19 4.27 12.16
N GLU A 53 -13.17 3.73 11.43
CA GLU A 53 -13.88 2.45 11.63
C GLU A 53 -14.22 1.69 10.32
N SER A 54 -13.38 1.76 9.30
CA SER A 54 -13.68 1.12 8.00
C SER A 54 -12.71 -0.01 7.69
N SER A 55 -13.23 -1.15 7.24
CA SER A 55 -12.41 -2.15 6.54
C SER A 55 -11.85 -1.51 5.27
N ILE A 56 -10.57 -1.69 5.03
CA ILE A 56 -9.86 -1.05 3.92
C ILE A 56 -9.04 -2.07 3.17
N ARG A 57 -8.94 -1.87 1.86
CA ARG A 57 -8.10 -2.68 1.00
C ARG A 57 -6.95 -1.84 0.49
N VAL A 58 -5.72 -2.27 0.76
CA VAL A 58 -4.53 -1.60 0.25
C VAL A 58 -3.91 -2.42 -0.84
N VAL A 59 -3.66 -1.75 -1.97
CA VAL A 59 -3.15 -2.34 -3.18
C VAL A 59 -1.89 -1.62 -3.61
N LEU A 60 -0.83 -2.39 -3.83
CA LEU A 60 0.38 -1.90 -4.46
C LEU A 60 0.50 -2.44 -5.89
N PHE A 61 0.58 -1.54 -6.86
CA PHE A 61 0.90 -1.81 -8.25
C PHE A 61 2.38 -1.48 -8.48
N THR A 62 3.13 -2.39 -9.10
CA THR A 62 4.52 -2.13 -9.48
C THR A 62 4.74 -2.39 -10.95
N GLU A 63 5.57 -1.57 -11.60
CA GLU A 63 5.82 -1.70 -13.06
C GLU A 63 6.54 -3.00 -13.43
N LYS A 64 7.39 -3.51 -12.53
CA LYS A 64 8.23 -4.69 -12.76
C LYS A 64 7.55 -6.03 -12.47
N GLN A 65 6.40 -6.03 -11.79
CA GLN A 65 5.67 -7.26 -11.45
C GLN A 65 4.18 -7.03 -11.70
N ARG A 66 3.54 -7.86 -12.55
CA ARG A 66 2.07 -7.98 -12.63
C ARG A 66 1.44 -8.53 -11.32
N HIS A 67 2.11 -8.38 -10.18
CA HIS A 67 1.64 -8.86 -8.89
C HIS A 67 1.00 -7.72 -8.12
N GLN A 68 -0.31 -7.83 -7.98
CA GLN A 68 -1.08 -7.07 -7.02
C GLN A 68 -0.84 -7.70 -5.63
N LYS A 69 -0.14 -7.01 -4.73
CA LYS A 69 -0.17 -7.38 -3.31
C LYS A 69 -1.33 -6.65 -2.66
N VAL A 70 -2.28 -7.43 -2.16
CA VAL A 70 -3.50 -6.95 -1.53
C VAL A 70 -3.42 -7.28 -0.04
N LEU A 71 -3.60 -6.26 0.80
CA LEU A 71 -3.85 -6.46 2.22
C LEU A 71 -5.27 -5.97 2.51
N SER A 72 -6.15 -6.90 2.87
CA SER A 72 -7.51 -6.62 3.33
C SER A 72 -7.52 -6.65 4.86
N ILE A 73 -7.94 -5.55 5.46
CA ILE A 73 -7.98 -5.33 6.92
C ILE A 73 -9.39 -4.93 7.31
#